data_AF-A0AAV5NHR7-F1
#
_entry.id   AF-A0AAV5NHR7-F1
#
_cell.length_a   1.000
_cell.length_b   1.000
_cell.length_c   1.000
_cell.angle_alpha   90.00
_cell.angle_beta   90.00
_cell.angle_gamma   90.00
#
_symmetry.space_group_name_H-M   'P 1'
#
loop_
_entity.id
_entity.type
_entity.pdbx_description
1 polymer ?
#
loop_
_entity_poly.entity_id
_entity_poly.type
_entity_poly.pdbx_seq_one_letter_code
_entity_poly.pdbx_strand_id
1 'polypeptide(L)' 'MSQADTEAVLREAVEQNGVVIGRGVELIALSQDAFSRDPSPVRMILRHSDDHLKEVKAPWIISAEGGA' A
#
# COMPACT_ATOMS: atom_id res chain seq x y z
N MET A 1 -15.26 8.32 20.88
CA MET A 1 -14.47 8.54 19.66
C MET A 1 -14.94 7.51 18.65
N SER A 2 -15.35 7.94 17.45
CA SER A 2 -15.74 7.00 16.40
C SER A 2 -14.50 6.38 15.74
N GLN A 3 -14.69 5.29 14.99
CA GLN A 3 -13.63 4.73 14.15
C GLN A 3 -13.13 5.77 13.14
N ALA A 4 -14.04 6.53 12.54
CA ALA A 4 -13.72 7.59 11.59
C ALA A 4 -12.86 8.71 12.22
N ASP A 5 -13.17 9.12 13.45
CA ASP A 5 -12.35 10.13 14.16
C ASP A 5 -10.96 9.59 14.47
N THR A 6 -10.87 8.30 14.83
CA THR A 6 -9.59 7.64 15.11
C THR A 6 -8.72 7.57 13.87
N GLU A 7 -9.29 7.12 12.74
CA GLU A 7 -8.60 7.04 11.45
C GLU A 7 -8.15 8.42 10.95
N ALA A 8 -8.93 9.47 11.21
CA ALA A 8 -8.56 10.83 10.85
C ALA A 8 -7.30 11.31 11.60
N VAL A 9 -7.22 11.06 12.91
CA VAL A 9 -6.04 11.42 13.73
C VAL A 9 -4.82 10.60 13.32
N LEU A 10 -4.98 9.29 13.10
CA LEU A 10 -3.87 8.43 12.67
C LEU A 10 -3.33 8.85 11.31
N ARG A 11 -4.21 9.24 10.37
CA ARG A 11 -3.83 9.76 9.06
C ARG A 11 -2.97 11.01 9.18
N GLU A 12 -3.42 11.98 9.98
CA GLU A 12 -2.67 13.23 10.17
C GLU A 12 -1.27 12.93 10.74
N ALA A 13 -1.19 12.03 11.72
CA ALA A 13 0.08 11.65 12.31
C ALA A 13 1.04 11.00 11.28
N VAL A 14 0.57 10.08 10.43
CA VAL A 14 1.47 9.45 9.44
C VAL A 14 1.91 10.43 8.34
N GLU A 15 1.05 11.36 7.93
CA GLU A 15 1.41 12.42 6.97
C GLU A 15 2.48 13.35 7.55
N GLN A 16 2.36 13.73 8.82
CA GLN A 16 3.37 14.53 9.54
C GLN A 16 4.73 13.79 9.66
N ASN A 17 4.73 12.46 9.61
CA ASN A 17 5.95 11.64 9.61
C ASN A 17 6.52 11.38 8.19
N GLY A 18 5.98 12.04 7.16
CA GLY A 18 6.49 11.95 5.79
C GLY A 18 6.03 10.70 5.03
N VAL A 19 5.00 9.99 5.53
CA VAL A 19 4.41 8.86 4.82
C VAL A 19 3.58 9.37 3.65
N VAL A 20 3.83 8.81 2.46
CA VAL A 20 3.03 9.10 1.26
C VAL A 20 1.81 8.19 1.22
N ILE A 21 0.62 8.80 1.28
CA ILE A 21 -0.65 8.07 1.20
C ILE A 21 -1.19 8.10 -0.24
N GLY A 22 -1.32 6.93 -0.85
CA GLY A 22 -2.09 6.75 -2.09
C GLY A 22 -3.56 6.45 -1.80
N ARG A 23 -4.48 7.16 -2.47
CA ARG A 23 -5.93 6.90 -2.40
C ARG A 23 -6.49 6.59 -3.78
N GLY A 24 -7.60 5.85 -3.83
CA GLY A 24 -8.15 5.37 -5.10
C GLY A 24 -7.17 4.43 -5.81
N VAL A 25 -6.40 3.69 -5.03
CA VAL A 25 -5.40 2.72 -5.51
C VAL A 25 -5.79 1.36 -4.95
N GLU A 26 -5.84 0.37 -5.83
CA GLU A 26 -6.20 -1.01 -5.51
C GLU A 26 -5.04 -1.93 -5.88
N LEU A 27 -4.68 -2.85 -4.98
CA LEU A 27 -3.72 -3.91 -5.26
C LEU A 27 -4.43 -5.04 -6.02
N ILE A 28 -4.10 -5.22 -7.30
CA ILE A 28 -4.79 -6.22 -8.15
C ILE A 28 -3.94 -7.46 -8.46
N ALA A 29 -2.62 -7.39 -8.26
CA ALA A 29 -1.75 -8.56 -8.34
C ALA A 29 -0.53 -8.41 -7.43
N LEU A 30 -0.11 -9.53 -6.84
CA LEU A 30 1.06 -9.65 -5.97
C LEU A 30 1.88 -10.86 -6.39
N SER A 31 3.19 -10.69 -6.52
CA SER A 31 4.14 -11.78 -6.71
C SER A 31 5.41 -11.53 -5.94
N GLN A 32 6.05 -12.61 -5.49
CA GLN A 32 7.35 -12.55 -4.83
C GLN A 32 8.22 -13.67 -5.40
N ASP A 33 9.47 -13.33 -5.70
CA ASP A 33 10.50 -14.32 -6.02
C ASP A 33 11.35 -14.57 -4.78
N ALA A 34 11.17 -15.72 -4.15
CA ALA A 34 11.85 -16.11 -2.91
C ALA A 34 13.37 -16.32 -3.07
N PHE A 35 13.85 -16.52 -4.30
CA PHE A 35 15.27 -16.75 -4.59
C PHE A 35 15.95 -15.53 -5.22
N SER A 36 15.20 -14.45 -5.43
CA SER A 36 15.72 -13.22 -5.99
C SER A 36 16.81 -12.62 -5.10
N ARG A 37 17.84 -12.06 -5.74
CA ARG A 37 18.87 -11.22 -5.10
C ARG A 37 18.53 -9.73 -5.16
N ASP A 38 17.39 -9.37 -5.74
CA ASP A 38 16.87 -8.00 -5.78
C ASP A 38 16.54 -7.55 -4.34
N PRO A 39 17.01 -6.39 -3.86
CA PRO A 39 16.65 -5.86 -2.55
C PRO A 39 15.16 -5.53 -2.42
N SER A 40 14.41 -5.51 -3.52
CA SER A 40 12.95 -5.34 -3.57
C SER A 40 12.27 -6.52 -4.30
N PRO A 41 12.27 -7.72 -3.69
CA PRO A 41 11.81 -8.95 -4.36
C PRO A 41 10.29 -9.04 -4.49
N VAL A 42 9.53 -8.17 -3.82
CA VAL A 42 8.06 -8.12 -3.91
C VAL A 42 7.67 -7.22 -5.07
N ARG A 43 6.87 -7.76 -5.99
CA ARG A 43 6.26 -7.04 -7.12
C ARG A 43 4.75 -6.95 -6.94
N MET A 44 4.22 -5.75 -7.11
CA MET A 44 2.80 -5.43 -7.00
C MET A 44 2.33 -4.75 -8.28
N ILE A 45 1.12 -5.06 -8.72
CA ILE A 45 0.41 -4.26 -9.72
C ILE A 45 -0.71 -3.51 -9.02
N LEU A 46 -0.66 -2.19 -9.12
CA LEU A 46 -1.63 -1.27 -8.56
C LEU A 46 -2.51 -0.71 -9.67
N ARG A 47 -3.83 -0.72 -9.46
CA ARG A 47 -4.79 -0.01 -10.31
C ARG A 47 -5.16 1.30 -9.66
N HIS A 48 -4.98 2.40 -10.38
CA HIS A 48 -5.43 3.73 -9.98
C HIS A 48 -6.88 3.98 -10.42
N SER A 49 -7.51 5.01 -9.87
CA SER A 49 -8.92 5.37 -10.11
C SER A 49 -9.24 5.74 -11.56
N ASP A 50 -8.22 6.06 -12.37
CA ASP A 50 -8.29 6.34 -13.80
C ASP A 50 -8.01 5.08 -14.66
N ASP A 51 -8.12 3.90 -14.05
CA ASP A 51 -7.76 2.58 -14.61
C ASP A 51 -6.28 2.43 -15.01
N HIS A 52 -5.43 3.41 -14.69
CA HIS A 52 -4.00 3.31 -14.96
C HIS A 52 -3.37 2.22 -14.07
N LEU A 53 -2.59 1.34 -14.69
CA LEU A 53 -1.84 0.30 -14.00
C LEU A 53 -0.40 0.73 -13.73
N LYS A 54 0.04 0.53 -12.49
CA LYS A 54 1.40 0.83 -12.06
C LYS A 54 2.05 -0.40 -11.43
N GLU A 55 3.19 -0.80 -11.95
CA GLU A 55 4.06 -1.77 -11.27
C GLU A 55 4.87 -1.07 -10.17
N VAL A 56 4.89 -1.68 -8.98
CA VAL A 56 5.69 -1.22 -7.85
C VAL A 56 6.50 -2.38 -7.30
N LYS A 57 7.76 -2.10 -6.96
CA LYS A 57 8.65 -3.03 -6.25
C LYS A 57 8.89 -2.54 -4.83
N ALA A 58 8.94 -3.47 -3.88
CA ALA A 58 9.26 -3.17 -2.49
C ALA A 58 10.07 -4.30 -1.84
N PRO A 59 10.87 -3.98 -0.81
CA PRO A 59 11.51 -4.99 0.04
C PRO A 59 10.48 -5.84 0.79
N TRP A 60 9.38 -5.20 1.23
CA TRP A 60 8.34 -5.79 2.06
C TRP A 60 6.97 -5.20 1.70
N ILE A 61 5.91 -5.98 1.94
CA ILE A 61 4.51 -5.53 1.92
C ILE A 61 3.87 -5.89 3.26
N ILE A 62 3.04 -4.98 3.80
CA ILE A 62 2.23 -5.20 4.98
C ILE A 62 0.78 -5.06 4.55
N SER A 63 0.00 -6.16 4.60
CA SER A 63 -1.44 -6.08 4.36
C SER A 63 -2.15 -5.69 5.65
N ALA A 64 -2.98 -4.66 5.54
CA ALA A 64 -3.86 -4.17 6.60
C ALA A 64 -5.30 -3.99 6.07
N GLU A 65 -5.70 -4.80 5.09
CA GLU A 65 -6.99 -4.68 4.39
C GLU A 65 -8.20 -5.07 5.27
N GLY A 66 -7.97 -5.64 6.45
CA GLY A 66 -9.01 -6.09 7.35
C GLY A 66 -9.75 -7.34 6.84
N GLY A 67 -10.65 -7.87 7.66
CA GLY A 67 -11.63 -8.87 7.25
C GLY A 67 -12.99 -8.18 7.12
N ALA A 68 -13.72 -8.48 6.04
CA ALA A 68 -15.08 -8.01 5.83
C ALA A 68 -16.07 -8.53 6.88
#